data_AF-A0A838S6F5-F1
#
_entry.id   AF-A0A838S6F5-F1
#
_cell.length_a   1.000
_cell.length_b   1.000
_cell.length_c   1.000
_cell.angle_alpha   90.00
_cell.angle_beta   90.00
_cell.angle_gamma   90.00
#
_symmetry.space_group_name_H-M   'P 1'
#
loop_
_entity.id
_entity.type
_entity.pdbx_description
1 polymer ?
#
loop_
_entity_poly.entity_id
_entity_poly.type
_entity_poly.pdbx_seq_one_letter_code
_entity_poly.pdbx_strand_id
1 'polypeptide(L)'
;VHHTYVAKAAFDEPVDSAVHQLVCSPVHHAAPWFMKVAFRVAWLRPVARLVRAVARHSGVRDPSVRWKRVAGPVFGNALATLVLDGRNATFTVERAVPAGGSSRFRPVCSVELDGPPIG
;
A
#
# COMPACT_ATOMS: atom_id res chain seq x y z
N VAL A 1 -1.00 4.01 -13.05
CA VAL A 1 -1.75 4.62 -11.93
C VAL A 1 -0.85 4.68 -10.72
N HIS A 2 -0.51 5.88 -10.29
CA HIS A 2 0.45 6.13 -9.23
C HIS A 2 -0.31 6.42 -7.94
N HIS A 3 -0.26 5.49 -6.99
CA HIS A 3 -0.87 5.64 -5.67
C HIS A 3 0.12 5.16 -4.61
N THR A 4 0.07 5.80 -3.44
CA THR A 4 0.94 5.47 -2.32
C THR A 4 0.24 4.48 -1.41
N TYR A 5 0.93 3.40 -1.06
CA TYR A 5 0.39 2.37 -0.17
C TYR A 5 1.49 1.63 0.59
N VAL A 6 1.08 0.95 1.66
CA VAL A 6 1.90 0.02 2.41
C VAL A 6 1.21 -1.33 2.40
N ALA A 7 1.94 -2.38 2.04
CA ALA A 7 1.47 -3.75 2.14
C ALA A 7 2.50 -4.62 2.87
N LYS A 8 2.02 -5.60 3.64
CA LYS A 8 2.83 -6.60 4.32
C LYS A 8 2.66 -7.95 3.62
N ALA A 9 3.76 -8.64 3.36
CA ALA A 9 3.74 -9.98 2.81
C ALA A 9 3.21 -10.97 3.87
N ALA A 10 2.46 -11.96 3.41
CA ALA A 10 2.06 -13.14 4.15
C ALA A 10 2.47 -14.36 3.32
N PHE A 11 3.25 -15.23 3.93
CA PHE A 11 3.79 -16.45 3.32
C PHE A 11 2.93 -17.64 3.75
N ASP A 12 3.02 -18.75 3.02
CA ASP A 12 2.38 -20.01 3.43
C ASP A 12 3.18 -20.76 4.49
N GLU A 13 4.49 -20.51 4.54
CA GLU A 13 5.40 -21.08 5.52
C GLU A 13 5.83 -20.02 6.53
N PRO A 14 6.17 -20.41 7.78
CA PRO A 14 6.76 -19.50 8.75
C PRO A 14 8.06 -18.86 8.23
N VAL A 15 8.23 -17.56 8.47
CA VAL A 15 9.44 -16.82 8.12
C VAL A 15 9.93 -16.03 9.33
N ASP A 16 11.24 -15.80 9.43
CA ASP A 16 11.86 -15.10 10.56
C ASP A 16 11.87 -13.57 10.43
N SER A 17 11.42 -13.04 9.29
CA SER A 17 11.49 -11.60 9.00
C SER A 17 10.21 -11.07 8.35
N ALA A 18 9.77 -9.90 8.80
CA ALA A 18 8.66 -9.19 8.21
C ALA A 18 9.08 -8.54 6.89
N VAL A 19 8.31 -8.77 5.82
CA VAL A 19 8.55 -8.14 4.51
C VAL A 19 7.45 -7.13 4.21
N HIS A 20 7.84 -5.88 3.99
CA HIS A 20 6.94 -4.78 3.68
C HIS A 20 7.23 -4.22 2.28
N GLN A 21 6.17 -3.97 1.51
CA GLN A 21 6.22 -3.22 0.26
C GLN A 21 5.74 -1.80 0.52
N LEU A 22 6.66 -0.85 0.40
CA LEU A 22 6.42 0.58 0.56
C LEU A 22 6.41 1.20 -0.84
N VAL A 23 5.25 1.67 -1.31
CA VAL A 23 5.14 2.29 -2.63
C VAL A 23 4.81 3.75 -2.45
N CYS A 24 5.67 4.64 -2.96
CA CYS A 24 5.41 6.06 -3.11
C CYS A 24 5.82 6.47 -4.52
N SER A 25 4.87 6.87 -5.35
CA SER A 25 5.16 7.32 -6.71
C SER A 25 4.79 8.81 -6.82
N PRO A 26 5.79 9.71 -6.84
CA PRO A 26 5.53 11.12 -7.11
C PRO A 26 5.32 11.31 -8.62
N VAL A 27 4.88 12.50 -9.00
CA VAL A 27 4.70 13.03 -10.37
C VAL A 27 3.29 12.86 -10.97
N HIS A 28 2.52 13.94 -10.81
CA HIS A 28 1.51 14.44 -11.74
C HIS A 28 0.51 13.44 -12.35
N HIS A 29 -0.15 12.64 -11.51
CA HIS A 29 -1.23 11.76 -11.97
C HIS A 29 -2.58 12.22 -11.40
N ALA A 30 -3.27 13.10 -12.12
CA ALA A 30 -4.69 13.36 -11.90
C ALA A 30 -5.50 12.14 -12.35
N ALA A 31 -5.49 11.07 -11.54
CA ALA A 31 -6.35 9.92 -11.80
C ALA A 31 -7.81 10.40 -11.85
N PRO A 32 -8.56 10.10 -12.93
CA PRO A 32 -9.98 10.37 -12.98
C PRO A 32 -10.70 9.79 -11.75
N TRP A 33 -11.76 10.45 -11.31
CA TRP A 33 -12.45 10.09 -10.06
C TRP A 33 -12.91 8.62 -10.03
N PHE A 34 -13.38 8.10 -11.17
CA PHE A 34 -13.83 6.70 -11.30
C PHE A 34 -12.70 5.71 -11.04
N MET A 35 -11.47 6.07 -11.41
CA MET A 35 -10.31 5.22 -11.23
C MET A 35 -9.95 5.08 -9.75
N LYS A 36 -10.08 6.18 -8.97
CA LYS A 36 -9.91 6.14 -7.50
C LYS A 36 -10.92 5.19 -6.85
N VAL A 37 -12.17 5.18 -7.33
CA VAL A 37 -13.21 4.25 -6.86
C VAL A 37 -12.84 2.82 -7.21
N ALA A 38 -12.46 2.55 -8.47
CA ALA A 38 -12.04 1.23 -8.92
C ALA A 38 -10.91 0.66 -8.06
N PHE A 39 -9.87 1.45 -7.76
CA PHE A 39 -8.78 1.00 -6.88
C PHE A 39 -9.23 0.70 -5.47
N ARG A 40 -10.09 1.53 -4.87
CA ARG A 40 -10.64 1.23 -3.53
C ARG A 40 -11.43 -0.07 -3.54
N VAL A 41 -12.25 -0.29 -4.57
CA VAL A 41 -13.06 -1.51 -4.75
C VAL A 41 -12.17 -2.74 -4.95
N ALA A 42 -11.09 -2.63 -5.72
CA ALA A 42 -10.14 -3.73 -5.97
C ALA A 42 -9.50 -4.28 -4.68
N TRP A 43 -9.38 -3.45 -3.63
CA TRP A 43 -8.86 -3.86 -2.32
C TRP A 43 -9.92 -4.50 -1.40
N LEU A 44 -11.19 -4.58 -1.81
CA LEU A 44 -12.24 -5.20 -0.99
C LEU A 44 -12.09 -6.73 -0.97
N ARG A 45 -12.27 -7.32 0.21
CA ARG A 45 -12.19 -8.78 0.43
C ARG A 45 -13.10 -9.60 -0.51
N PRO A 46 -14.39 -9.26 -0.74
CA PRO A 46 -15.24 -10.04 -1.65
C PRO A 46 -14.76 -9.96 -3.10
N VAL A 47 -14.34 -8.79 -3.57
CA VAL A 47 -13.80 -8.60 -4.93
C VAL A 47 -12.55 -9.44 -5.11
N ALA A 48 -11.63 -9.39 -4.13
CA ALA A 48 -10.42 -10.18 -4.17
C ALA A 48 -10.66 -11.70 -4.09
N ARG A 49 -11.78 -12.16 -3.52
CA ARG A 49 -12.17 -13.59 -3.53
C ARG A 49 -12.73 -14.01 -4.88
N LEU A 50 -13.58 -13.18 -5.49
CA LEU A 50 -14.15 -13.44 -6.81
C LEU A 50 -13.04 -13.55 -7.87
N VAL A 51 -12.13 -12.59 -7.91
CA VAL A 51 -10.99 -12.60 -8.85
C VAL A 51 -10.13 -13.85 -8.65
N ARG A 52 -9.88 -14.25 -7.40
CA ARG A 52 -9.16 -15.50 -7.09
C ARG A 52 -9.89 -16.75 -7.56
N ALA A 53 -11.22 -16.81 -7.41
CA ALA A 53 -12.01 -17.93 -7.89
C ALA A 53 -11.91 -18.08 -9.41
N VAL A 54 -12.01 -16.96 -10.15
CA VAL A 54 -11.83 -16.94 -11.61
C VAL A 54 -10.42 -17.38 -11.99
N ALA A 55 -9.38 -16.85 -11.35
CA ALA A 55 -7.99 -17.21 -11.63
C ALA A 55 -7.72 -18.71 -11.44
N ARG A 56 -8.25 -19.30 -10.35
CA ARG A 56 -8.14 -20.74 -10.09
C ARG A 56 -8.87 -21.58 -11.12
N HIS A 57 -10.05 -21.15 -11.56
CA HIS A 57 -10.79 -21.83 -12.63
C HIS A 57 -10.02 -21.82 -13.96
N SER A 58 -9.24 -20.76 -14.21
CA SER A 58 -8.36 -20.64 -15.38
C SER A 58 -7.00 -21.35 -15.23
N GLY A 59 -6.78 -22.13 -14.17
CA GLY A 59 -5.53 -22.88 -13.97
C GLY A 59 -4.34 -22.03 -13.49
N VAL A 60 -4.57 -20.78 -13.06
CA VAL A 60 -3.52 -19.95 -12.48
C VAL A 60 -3.15 -20.50 -11.11
N ARG A 61 -1.87 -20.82 -10.93
CA ARG A 61 -1.34 -21.30 -9.64
C ARG A 61 -1.50 -20.22 -8.57
N ASP A 62 -1.85 -20.65 -7.35
CA ASP A 62 -1.89 -19.73 -6.22
C ASP A 62 -0.48 -19.17 -5.94
N PRO A 63 -0.35 -17.86 -5.70
CA PRO A 63 0.94 -17.24 -5.45
C PRO A 63 1.46 -17.65 -4.07
N SER A 64 2.76 -17.97 -3.99
CA SER A 64 3.46 -18.28 -2.72
C SER A 64 3.54 -17.11 -1.75
N VAL A 65 3.26 -15.88 -2.23
CA VAL A 65 3.24 -14.66 -1.43
C VAL A 65 1.90 -13.96 -1.60
N ARG A 66 1.23 -13.71 -0.48
CA ARG A 66 0.04 -12.87 -0.42
C ARG A 66 0.39 -11.51 0.14
N TRP A 67 -0.29 -10.47 -0.34
CA TRP A 67 -0.12 -9.10 0.15
C TRP A 67 -1.33 -8.66 0.95
N LYS A 68 -1.10 -8.24 2.19
CA LYS A 68 -2.11 -7.65 3.06
C LYS A 68 -1.86 -6.14 3.11
N ARG A 69 -2.83 -5.34 2.65
CA ARG A 69 -2.74 -3.87 2.71
C ARG A 69 -2.71 -3.43 4.18
N VAL A 70 -1.69 -2.67 4.54
CA VAL A 70 -1.54 -2.05 5.86
C VAL A 70 -2.07 -0.63 5.83
N ALA A 71 -1.71 0.15 4.81
CA ALA A 71 -2.16 1.53 4.66
C ALA A 71 -2.31 1.97 3.19
N GLY A 72 -2.97 3.11 2.98
CA GLY A 72 -3.37 3.59 1.66
C GLY A 72 -4.64 2.90 1.12
N PRO A 73 -4.98 3.06 -0.16
CA PRO A 73 -4.27 3.88 -1.15
C PRO A 73 -4.43 5.39 -0.86
N VAL A 74 -3.32 6.11 -0.88
CA VAL A 74 -3.26 7.58 -0.90
C VAL A 74 -3.01 8.03 -2.33
N PHE A 75 -3.71 9.08 -2.77
CA PHE A 75 -3.61 9.61 -4.13
C PHE A 75 -3.14 11.07 -4.14
N GLY A 76 -2.48 11.47 -5.21
CA GLY A 76 -1.95 12.82 -5.40
C GLY A 76 -0.48 12.94 -5.01
N ASN A 77 0.06 14.15 -5.09
CA ASN A 77 1.47 14.40 -4.78
C ASN A 77 1.74 14.13 -3.30
N ALA A 78 2.60 13.17 -3.04
CA ALA A 78 3.00 12.77 -1.70
C ALA A 78 4.51 12.57 -1.63
N LEU A 79 5.06 12.87 -0.46
CA LEU A 79 6.40 12.48 -0.03
C LEU A 79 6.23 11.33 0.96
N ALA A 80 7.17 10.39 0.94
CA ALA A 80 7.22 9.34 1.94
C ALA A 80 8.61 9.26 2.56
N THR A 81 8.66 9.08 3.87
CA THR A 81 9.87 9.06 4.68
C THR A 81 9.91 7.74 5.44
N LEU A 82 10.99 6.99 5.28
CA LEU A 82 11.31 5.81 6.10
C LEU A 82 12.40 6.20 7.09
N VAL A 83 12.11 6.09 8.37
CA VAL A 83 13.07 6.29 9.46
C VAL A 83 13.40 4.93 10.05
N LEU A 84 14.68 4.61 10.14
CA LEU A 84 15.20 3.40 10.78
C LEU A 84 15.97 3.81 12.02
N ASP A 85 15.61 3.25 13.17
CA ASP A 85 16.28 3.48 14.45
C ASP A 85 16.47 2.13 15.18
N GLY A 86 17.67 1.57 15.05
CA GLY A 86 17.97 0.24 15.56
C GLY A 86 17.05 -0.84 14.96
N ARG A 87 16.18 -1.40 15.80
CA ARG A 87 15.17 -2.41 15.39
C ARG A 87 13.81 -1.80 15.04
N ASN A 88 13.65 -0.50 15.23
CA ASN A 88 12.42 0.21 14.96
C ASN A 88 12.46 0.78 13.53
N ALA A 89 11.33 0.74 12.84
CA ALA A 89 11.21 1.27 11.50
C ALA A 89 9.84 1.92 11.34
N THR A 90 9.82 3.20 10.99
CA THR A 90 8.58 3.98 10.83
C THR A 90 8.50 4.56 9.44
N PHE A 91 7.38 4.31 8.76
CA PHE A 91 7.10 4.85 7.44
C PHE A 91 5.97 5.87 7.50
N THR A 92 6.29 7.11 7.16
CA THR A 92 5.36 8.23 7.13
C THR A 92 5.10 8.67 5.70
N VAL A 93 3.84 8.93 5.37
CA VAL A 93 3.43 9.53 4.10
C VAL A 93 2.80 10.88 4.38
N GLU A 94 3.30 11.89 3.67
CA GLU A 94 2.79 13.24 3.72
C GLU A 94 2.29 13.68 2.36
N ARG A 95 1.10 14.26 2.32
CA ARG A 95 0.48 14.74 1.09
C ARG A 95 0.66 16.24 0.95
N ALA A 96 1.05 16.69 -0.23
CA ALA A 96 1.03 18.10 -0.57
C ALA A 96 -0.43 18.59 -0.67
N VAL A 97 -0.76 19.63 0.09
CA VAL A 97 -2.06 20.34 0.03
C VAL A 97 -1.84 21.82 -0.30
N PRO A 98 -2.71 22.45 -1.09
CA PRO A 98 -2.59 23.86 -1.43
C PRO A 98 -2.60 24.76 -0.18
N ALA A 99 -1.72 25.75 -0.16
CA ALA A 99 -1.63 26.76 0.90
C ALA A 99 -1.21 28.12 0.30
N GLY A 100 -2.19 28.95 -0.09
CA GLY A 100 -1.97 30.36 -0.44
C GLY A 100 -0.87 30.64 -1.48
N GLY A 101 -0.84 29.89 -2.58
CA GLY A 101 0.20 30.03 -3.63
C GLY A 101 1.40 29.09 -3.45
N SER A 102 1.47 28.35 -2.35
CA SER A 102 2.46 27.31 -2.08
C SER A 102 1.79 25.95 -1.82
N SER A 103 2.59 24.93 -1.55
CA SER A 103 2.11 23.65 -1.02
C SER A 103 2.69 23.42 0.37
N ARG A 104 1.87 22.91 1.29
CA ARG A 104 2.34 22.38 2.57
C ARG A 104 2.16 20.87 2.59
N PHE A 105 3.03 20.17 3.31
CA PHE A 105 2.88 18.74 3.55
C PHE A 105 1.97 18.51 4.75
N ARG A 106 1.03 17.57 4.62
CA ARG A 106 0.16 17.10 5.69
C ARG A 106 0.36 15.59 5.85
N PRO A 107 0.71 15.09 7.05
CA PRO A 107 0.73 13.67 7.31
C PRO A 107 -0.63 13.04 7.03
N VAL A 108 -0.65 11.95 6.26
CA VAL A 108 -1.85 11.20 5.91
C VAL A 108 -1.77 9.74 6.33
N CYS A 109 -0.57 9.25 6.64
CA CYS A 109 -0.33 7.89 7.12
C CYS A 109 0.99 7.84 7.88
N SER A 110 1.03 7.13 9.00
CA SER A 110 2.25 6.69 9.66
C SER A 110 2.07 5.22 10.04
N VAL A 111 3.07 4.39 9.74
CA VAL A 111 3.03 2.94 9.99
C VAL A 111 4.34 2.51 10.64
N GLU A 112 4.24 1.84 11.78
CA GLU A 112 5.34 1.12 12.40
C GLU A 112 5.51 -0.24 11.70
N LEU A 113 6.75 -0.60 11.36
CA LEU A 113 7.11 -1.77 10.54
C LEU A 113 7.83 -2.88 11.35
N ASP A 114 8.06 -2.64 12.63
CA ASP A 114 8.79 -3.50 13.59
C ASP A 114 7.93 -4.66 14.18
N GLY A 115 6.68 -4.80 13.74
CA GLY A 115 5.81 -5.90 14.15
C GLY A 115 6.17 -7.28 13.53
N PRO A 116 5.84 -8.39 14.21
CA PRO A 116 6.24 -9.74 13.80
C PRO A 116 5.72 -10.12 12.40
N PRO A 117 6.37 -11.07 11.70
CA PRO A 117 5.90 -11.58 10.41
C PRO A 117 4.45 -12.06 10.49
N ILE A 118 3.71 -11.94 9.39
CA ILE A 118 2.34 -12.46 9.33
C ILE A 118 2.39 -13.92 8.87
N GLY A 119 1.96 -14.82 9.76
CA GLY A 119 1.53 -16.18 9.41
C GLY A 119 0.15 -16.21 8.74
#